data_AF-A0A7L5YGK7-F1
#
_entry.id   AF-A0A7L5YGK7-F1
#
_cell.length_a   1.000
_cell.length_b   1.000
_cell.length_c   1.000
_cell.angle_alpha   90.00
_cell.angle_beta   90.00
_cell.angle_gamma   90.00
#
_symmetry.space_group_name_H-M   'P 1'
#
loop_
_entity.id
_entity.type
_entity.pdbx_description
1 polymer ?
#
loop_
_entity_poly.entity_id
_entity_poly.type
_entity_poly.pdbx_seq_one_letter_code
_entity_poly.pdbx_strand_id
1 'polypeptide(L)'
;MNHSAVISATCESCHNGAYTSSGAQAKPINHIPTALVGGKDCKACHTSTASWSTMKMDHNNILTGCKTCHASGTSYLGSMEKKSVTHQSKTATDCSQSGCHRPLGNKGVAYVKWD
;
A
#
# COMPACT_ATOMS: atom_id res chain seq x y z
N MET A 1 13.77 21.44 6.58
CA MET A 1 13.10 21.80 5.31
C MET A 1 11.84 22.60 5.61
N ASN A 2 11.48 23.57 4.77
CA ASN A 2 10.25 24.35 4.91
C ASN A 2 9.14 23.71 4.04
N HIS A 3 8.00 23.34 4.64
CA HIS A 3 6.86 22.71 3.97
C HIS A 3 5.81 23.72 3.49
N SER A 4 6.09 25.03 3.51
CA SER A 4 5.17 26.07 3.03
C SER A 4 4.76 25.89 1.56
N ALA A 5 5.58 25.22 0.74
CA ALA A 5 5.30 24.96 -0.67
C ALA A 5 4.30 23.81 -0.93
N VAL A 6 3.95 23.01 0.09
CA VAL A 6 3.06 21.84 -0.06
C VAL A 6 1.59 22.24 -0.29
N ILE A 7 1.28 23.55 -0.21
CA ILE A 7 -0.04 24.09 -0.55
C ILE A 7 -0.35 23.93 -2.06
N SER A 8 0.68 23.98 -2.91
CA SER A 8 0.55 23.90 -4.37
C SER A 8 1.31 22.73 -5.01
N ALA A 9 2.10 21.99 -4.25
CA ALA A 9 2.93 20.88 -4.73
C ALA A 9 2.62 19.57 -3.99
N THR A 10 2.82 18.42 -4.66
CA THR A 10 2.71 17.09 -4.06
C THR A 10 3.95 16.76 -3.24
N CYS A 11 3.85 15.82 -2.29
CA CYS A 11 5.01 15.40 -1.50
C CYS A 11 6.14 14.88 -2.40
N GLU A 12 5.79 14.16 -3.46
CA GLU A 12 6.69 13.57 -4.44
C GLU A 12 7.55 14.61 -5.17
N SER A 13 7.11 15.87 -5.33
CA SER A 13 7.89 16.88 -6.06
C SER A 13 9.26 17.15 -5.45
N CYS A 14 9.37 16.99 -4.12
CA CYS A 14 10.61 17.18 -3.36
C CYS A 14 11.12 15.88 -2.73
N HIS A 15 10.25 14.91 -2.44
CA HIS A 15 10.60 13.63 -1.81
C HIS A 15 10.78 12.47 -2.81
N ASN A 16 11.23 12.79 -4.03
CA ASN A 16 11.49 11.85 -5.13
C ASN A 16 12.87 11.16 -5.09
N GLY A 17 13.70 11.46 -4.08
CA GLY A 17 15.07 10.92 -3.97
C GLY A 17 16.17 11.86 -4.44
N ALA A 18 15.87 12.83 -5.31
CA ALA A 18 16.88 13.76 -5.83
C ALA A 18 17.45 14.71 -4.77
N TYR A 19 16.65 15.02 -3.74
CA TYR A 19 17.00 15.97 -2.68
C TYR A 19 17.47 15.29 -1.38
N THR A 20 17.82 14.00 -1.43
CA THR A 20 18.31 13.26 -0.24
C THR A 20 19.60 13.84 0.33
N SER A 21 20.49 14.36 -0.53
CA SER A 21 21.69 15.11 -0.12
C SER A 21 21.37 16.43 0.61
N SER A 22 20.18 16.98 0.41
CA SER A 22 19.67 18.18 1.09
C SER A 22 18.81 17.83 2.33
N GLY A 23 18.82 16.57 2.75
CA GLY A 23 18.08 16.08 3.92
C GLY A 23 16.60 15.75 3.67
N ALA A 24 16.14 15.72 2.41
CA ALA A 24 14.80 15.24 2.11
C ALA A 24 14.74 13.72 2.25
N GLN A 25 13.74 13.21 2.98
CA GLN A 25 13.48 11.77 3.03
C GLN A 25 12.94 11.30 1.67
N ALA A 26 13.20 10.06 1.31
CA ALA A 26 12.66 9.43 0.12
C ALA A 26 12.08 8.07 0.47
N LYS A 27 11.28 7.51 -0.43
CA LYS A 27 10.76 6.15 -0.27
C LYS A 27 11.93 5.16 -0.18
N PRO A 28 11.99 4.30 0.86
CA PRO A 28 12.97 3.23 0.90
C PRO A 28 12.68 2.20 -0.20
N ILE A 29 13.67 1.39 -0.54
CA ILE A 29 13.57 0.39 -1.63
C ILE A 29 12.43 -0.61 -1.42
N ASN A 30 12.06 -0.86 -0.16
CA ASN A 30 10.99 -1.77 0.24
C ASN A 30 9.68 -1.06 0.62
N HIS A 31 9.47 0.18 0.15
CA HIS A 31 8.17 0.84 0.23
C HIS A 31 7.14 0.14 -0.69
N ILE A 32 5.85 0.19 -0.33
CA ILE A 32 4.77 -0.32 -1.19
C ILE A 32 4.73 0.52 -2.49
N PRO A 33 4.84 -0.06 -3.69
CA PRO A 33 4.87 0.72 -4.92
C PRO A 33 3.57 1.51 -5.09
N THR A 34 3.65 2.84 -5.08
CA THR A 34 2.48 3.73 -5.19
C THR A 34 1.75 3.57 -6.53
N ALA A 35 2.47 3.15 -7.58
CA ALA A 35 1.90 2.80 -8.87
C ALA A 35 0.88 1.65 -8.79
N LEU A 36 1.06 0.70 -7.87
CA LEU A 36 0.12 -0.41 -7.67
C LEU A 36 -1.19 0.04 -7.00
N VAL A 37 -1.19 1.19 -6.33
CA VAL A 37 -2.35 1.77 -5.62
C VAL A 37 -2.86 3.06 -6.29
N GLY A 38 -2.65 3.19 -7.60
CA GLY A 38 -3.20 4.30 -8.39
C GLY A 38 -2.48 5.64 -8.18
N GLY A 39 -1.18 5.62 -7.88
CA GLY A 39 -0.33 6.82 -7.84
C GLY A 39 -0.72 7.83 -6.77
N LYS A 40 -1.27 7.35 -5.64
CA LYS A 40 -1.72 8.21 -4.53
C LYS A 40 -0.55 8.99 -3.92
N ASP A 41 -0.82 10.24 -3.56
CA ASP A 41 0.13 11.10 -2.84
C ASP A 41 0.41 10.56 -1.43
N CYS A 42 1.56 10.92 -0.84
CA CYS A 42 2.05 10.31 0.40
C CYS A 42 1.05 10.42 1.56
N LYS A 43 0.34 11.55 1.65
CA LYS A 43 -0.69 11.82 2.67
C LYS A 43 -1.92 10.89 2.60
N ALA A 44 -2.14 10.23 1.47
CA ALA A 44 -3.25 9.29 1.32
C ALA A 44 -3.02 8.02 2.15
N CYS A 45 -1.75 7.66 2.37
CA CYS A 45 -1.37 6.51 3.18
C CYS A 45 -0.82 6.94 4.54
N HIS A 46 0.05 7.94 4.60
CA HIS A 46 0.70 8.38 5.83
C HIS A 46 -0.08 9.52 6.48
N THR A 47 -0.53 9.29 7.72
CA THR A 47 -1.33 10.28 8.46
C THR A 47 -0.48 11.25 9.27
N SER A 48 0.85 11.12 9.21
CA SER A 48 1.80 11.98 9.90
C SER A 48 3.00 12.25 9.01
N THR A 49 3.50 13.48 9.07
CA THR A 49 4.76 13.91 8.46
C THR A 49 5.95 13.85 9.43
N ALA A 50 5.67 13.62 10.72
CA ALA A 50 6.68 13.42 11.76
C ALA A 50 7.06 11.94 11.93
N SER A 51 6.11 11.03 11.66
CA SER A 51 6.33 9.59 11.70
C SER A 51 5.69 8.92 10.49
N TRP A 52 6.54 8.33 9.63
CA TRP A 52 6.11 7.61 8.43
C TRP A 52 5.62 6.19 8.72
N SER A 53 5.67 5.71 9.98
CA SER A 53 5.16 4.39 10.34
C SER A 53 3.65 4.36 10.55
N THR A 54 3.03 5.52 10.85
CA THR A 54 1.57 5.62 10.98
C THR A 54 0.96 5.73 9.60
N MET A 55 0.33 4.65 9.16
CA MET A 55 -0.26 4.56 7.83
C MET A 55 -1.61 3.83 7.82
N LYS A 56 -2.42 4.14 6.82
CA LYS A 56 -3.67 3.45 6.52
C LYS A 56 -3.68 3.04 5.06
N MET A 57 -3.84 1.73 4.82
CA MET A 57 -4.02 1.21 3.46
C MET A 57 -5.48 1.39 3.02
N ASP A 58 -5.67 1.74 1.75
CA ASP A 58 -6.98 1.82 1.10
C ASP A 58 -7.10 0.70 0.04
N HIS A 59 -8.08 -0.19 0.23
CA HIS A 59 -8.35 -1.31 -0.68
C HIS A 59 -9.40 -1.00 -1.74
N ASN A 60 -10.00 0.20 -1.77
CA ASN A 60 -11.17 0.53 -2.62
C ASN A 60 -10.96 0.34 -4.14
N ASN A 61 -9.72 0.19 -4.60
CA ASN A 61 -9.40 -0.01 -6.03
C ASN A 61 -8.61 -1.31 -6.30
N ILE A 62 -8.55 -2.23 -5.34
CA ILE A 62 -7.83 -3.52 -5.49
C ILE A 62 -8.86 -4.65 -5.52
N LEU A 63 -9.25 -5.05 -6.72
CA LEU A 63 -10.19 -6.16 -6.95
C LEU A 63 -9.48 -7.49 -7.29
N THR A 64 -8.24 -7.42 -7.75
CA THR A 64 -7.42 -8.59 -8.12
C THR A 64 -5.96 -8.30 -7.85
N GLY A 65 -5.12 -9.33 -7.82
CA GLY A 65 -3.69 -9.17 -7.60
C GLY A 65 -3.33 -9.01 -6.13
N CYS A 66 -4.17 -9.48 -5.21
CA CYS A 66 -3.93 -9.46 -3.77
C CYS A 66 -2.55 -10.04 -3.42
N LYS A 67 -2.11 -11.07 -4.15
CA LYS A 67 -0.79 -11.69 -3.99
C LYS A 67 0.39 -10.74 -4.18
N THR A 68 0.25 -9.65 -4.92
CA THR A 68 1.36 -8.71 -5.16
C THR A 68 1.81 -8.07 -3.87
N CYS A 69 0.91 -7.93 -2.90
CA CYS A 69 1.22 -7.35 -1.60
C CYS A 69 1.17 -8.43 -0.50
N HIS A 70 0.17 -9.32 -0.51
CA HIS A 70 -0.11 -10.24 0.59
C HIS A 70 0.48 -11.64 0.44
N ALA A 71 1.17 -11.99 -0.66
CA ALA A 71 1.80 -13.30 -0.75
C ALA A 71 2.98 -13.42 0.21
N SER A 72 3.15 -14.60 0.80
CA SER A 72 4.38 -14.94 1.53
C SER A 72 5.59 -14.77 0.60
N GLY A 73 6.52 -13.90 0.97
CA GLY A 73 7.74 -13.59 0.19
C GLY A 73 7.81 -12.16 -0.36
N THR A 74 6.73 -11.38 -0.31
CA THR A 74 6.85 -9.92 -0.52
C THR A 74 7.51 -9.31 0.72
N SER A 75 8.36 -8.29 0.54
CA SER A 75 9.13 -7.68 1.63
C SER A 75 8.83 -6.20 1.82
N TYR A 76 7.59 -5.78 1.54
CA TYR A 76 7.18 -4.40 1.79
C TYR A 76 7.14 -4.07 3.28
N LEU A 77 7.46 -2.82 3.61
CA LEU A 77 7.32 -2.26 4.96
C LEU A 77 5.85 -2.23 5.40
N GLY A 78 5.66 -2.26 6.72
CA GLY A 78 4.35 -2.23 7.36
C GLY A 78 3.95 -3.58 7.95
N SER A 79 2.87 -3.57 8.74
CA SER A 79 2.36 -4.74 9.47
C SER A 79 1.21 -5.41 8.73
N MET A 80 1.37 -5.61 7.42
CA MET A 80 0.36 -6.28 6.62
C MET A 80 0.40 -7.80 6.83
N GLU A 81 -0.78 -8.41 7.00
CA GLU A 81 -0.90 -9.86 7.05
C GLU A 81 -0.48 -10.48 5.71
N LYS A 82 0.28 -11.57 5.75
CA LYS A 82 0.75 -12.28 4.54
C LYS A 82 0.37 -13.74 4.60
N LYS A 83 -0.09 -14.27 3.48
CA LYS A 83 -0.51 -15.66 3.35
C LYS A 83 -0.09 -16.25 2.01
N SER A 84 0.29 -17.53 1.98
CA SER A 84 0.50 -18.23 0.72
C SER A 84 -0.81 -18.28 -0.08
N VAL A 85 -0.75 -18.05 -1.39
CA VAL A 85 -1.93 -18.21 -2.27
C VAL A 85 -2.45 -19.66 -2.25
N THR A 86 -1.57 -20.62 -1.96
CA THR A 86 -1.89 -22.06 -1.92
C THR A 86 -2.20 -22.62 -0.54
N HIS A 87 -2.43 -21.76 0.46
CA HIS A 87 -2.66 -22.21 1.84
C HIS A 87 -3.96 -23.00 2.05
N GLN A 88 -4.91 -22.91 1.11
CA GLN A 88 -6.18 -23.67 1.12
C GLN A 88 -6.60 -24.18 -0.26
N SER A 89 -6.19 -23.52 -1.35
CA SER A 89 -6.46 -23.97 -2.73
C SER A 89 -5.16 -24.16 -3.50
N LYS A 90 -4.90 -25.36 -4.02
CA LYS A 90 -3.65 -25.68 -4.73
C LYS A 90 -3.54 -25.03 -6.11
N THR A 91 -4.65 -24.56 -6.68
CA THR A 91 -4.72 -24.08 -8.07
C THR A 91 -4.96 -22.57 -8.18
N ALA A 92 -5.26 -21.89 -7.08
CA ALA A 92 -5.49 -20.44 -7.10
C ALA A 92 -4.21 -19.69 -7.51
N THR A 93 -4.34 -18.76 -8.46
CA THR A 93 -3.24 -17.88 -8.87
C THR A 93 -3.28 -16.52 -8.17
N ASP A 94 -4.40 -16.18 -7.54
CA ASP A 94 -4.62 -15.00 -6.71
C ASP A 94 -5.68 -15.27 -5.62
N CYS A 95 -5.67 -14.50 -4.54
CA CYS A 95 -6.63 -14.66 -3.45
C CYS A 95 -8.07 -14.42 -3.92
N SER A 96 -8.28 -13.47 -4.85
CA SER A 96 -9.59 -13.18 -5.45
C SER A 96 -10.24 -14.38 -6.15
N GLN A 97 -9.43 -15.34 -6.61
CA GLN A 97 -9.87 -16.55 -7.31
C GLN A 97 -10.07 -17.75 -6.38
N SER A 98 -9.71 -17.62 -5.10
CA SER A 98 -9.80 -18.72 -4.12
C SER A 98 -11.23 -19.15 -3.81
N GLY A 99 -12.23 -18.35 -4.19
CA GLY A 99 -13.63 -18.53 -3.77
C GLY A 99 -13.92 -18.07 -2.34
N CYS A 100 -12.90 -18.03 -1.46
CA CYS A 100 -13.01 -17.58 -0.07
C CYS A 100 -12.77 -16.07 0.08
N HIS A 101 -11.68 -15.53 -0.47
CA HIS A 101 -11.36 -14.10 -0.38
C HIS A 101 -11.94 -13.35 -1.57
N ARG A 102 -13.21 -12.95 -1.47
CA ARG A 102 -13.91 -12.23 -2.55
C ARG A 102 -13.88 -10.72 -2.27
N PRO A 103 -13.27 -9.90 -3.15
CA PRO A 103 -13.33 -8.44 -3.04
C PRO A 103 -14.74 -7.88 -3.22
N LEU A 104 -15.73 -8.68 -3.60
CA LEU A 104 -17.13 -8.31 -3.63
C LEU A 104 -17.92 -9.41 -2.92
N GLY A 105 -18.24 -9.18 -1.65
CA GLY A 105 -19.11 -10.03 -0.83
C GLY A 105 -20.53 -9.46 -0.73
N ASN A 106 -21.53 -10.31 -0.46
CA ASN A 106 -22.94 -9.93 -0.24
C ASN A 106 -23.21 -9.23 1.10
N LYS A 107 -22.16 -8.80 1.83
CA LYS A 107 -22.24 -8.05 3.08
C LYS A 107 -21.12 -7.00 3.08
N GLY A 108 -21.31 -5.93 2.31
CA GLY A 108 -20.32 -4.87 2.13
C GLY A 108 -20.49 -3.75 3.15
N VAL A 109 -19.57 -3.66 4.11
CA VAL A 109 -19.10 -2.38 4.65
C VAL A 109 -17.59 -2.35 4.54
N ALA A 110 -17.05 -1.17 4.21
CA ALA A 110 -15.72 -0.95 3.67
C ALA A 110 -14.58 -1.82 4.24
N TYR A 111 -13.71 -2.22 3.31
CA TYR A 111 -12.56 -3.13 3.35
C TYR A 111 -11.48 -2.86 4.41
N VAL A 112 -11.80 -3.02 5.70
CA VAL A 112 -10.81 -2.88 6.79
C VAL A 112 -10.47 -4.21 7.49
N LYS A 113 -11.31 -5.24 7.36
CA LYS A 113 -11.03 -6.61 7.82
C LYS A 113 -11.66 -7.62 6.86
N TRP A 114 -10.87 -8.63 6.51
CA TRP A 114 -11.34 -9.81 5.80
C TRP A 114 -11.63 -10.86 6.88
N ASP A 115 -12.89 -11.27 7.02
CA ASP A 115 -13.25 -12.45 7.81
C ASP A 115 -12.83 -13.73 7.07
#